data_AF-A0A2S7WAF6-F1
#
_entry.id   AF-A0A2S7WAF6-F1
#
_cell.length_a   1.000
_cell.length_b   1.000
_cell.length_c   1.000
_cell.angle_alpha   90.00
_cell.angle_beta   90.00
_cell.angle_gamma   90.00
#
_symmetry.space_group_name_H-M   'P 1'
#
loop_
_entity.id
_entity.type
_entity.pdbx_description
1 polymer ?
#
loop_
_entity_poly.entity_id
_entity_poly.type
_entity_poly.pdbx_seq_one_letter_code
_entity_poly.pdbx_strand_id
1 'polypeptide(L)'
;MKRADKERAERVIMVFNDTGLNQRQFSELIGVSQQLVSAVINFTKKPNETILLGIIDNIKEIDPMWLFTGVGKYRNNYVPLTEVQSPIEFHIQSIVRKQFEELSNGILQRLSNIEESVKKSN
;
A
#
# COMPACT_ATOMS: atom_id res chain seq x y z
N MET A 1 21.08 2.71 22.50
CA MET A 1 19.60 2.61 22.68
C MET A 1 19.31 1.89 23.98
N LYS A 2 18.21 2.19 24.70
CA LYS A 2 17.85 1.45 25.93
C LYS A 2 17.36 0.05 25.58
N ARG A 3 17.45 -0.90 26.50
CA ARG A 3 16.99 -2.29 26.31
C ARG A 3 15.53 -2.35 25.84
N ALA A 4 14.63 -1.62 26.49
CA ALA A 4 13.21 -1.58 26.12
C ALA A 4 12.96 -1.05 24.70
N ASP A 5 13.77 -0.09 24.23
CA ASP A 5 13.67 0.42 22.86
C ASP A 5 14.16 -0.62 21.84
N LYS A 6 15.15 -1.45 22.23
CA LYS A 6 15.67 -2.53 21.40
C LYS A 6 14.64 -3.66 21.27
N GLU A 7 14.04 -4.08 22.37
CA GLU A 7 12.97 -5.08 22.37
C GLU A 7 11.76 -4.60 21.54
N ARG A 8 11.45 -3.29 21.56
CA ARG A 8 10.43 -2.70 20.68
C ARG A 8 10.83 -2.73 19.20
N ALA A 9 12.08 -2.41 18.89
CA ALA A 9 12.60 -2.49 17.53
C ALA A 9 12.59 -3.94 17.00
N GLU A 10 12.91 -4.92 17.84
CA GLU A 10 12.84 -6.35 17.49
C GLU A 10 11.42 -6.77 17.09
N ARG A 11 10.38 -6.25 17.76
CA ARG A 11 8.98 -6.51 17.35
C ARG A 11 8.63 -5.86 16.01
N VAL A 12 9.11 -4.65 15.75
CA VAL A 12 8.94 -4.00 14.43
C VAL A 12 9.64 -4.82 13.34
N ILE A 13 10.84 -5.33 13.61
CA ILE A 13 11.60 -6.19 12.68
C ILE A 13 10.87 -7.51 12.45
N MET A 14 10.29 -8.11 13.48
CA MET A 14 9.48 -9.32 13.37
C MET A 14 8.28 -9.09 12.45
N VAL A 15 7.52 -8.02 12.68
CA VAL A 15 6.42 -7.62 11.80
C VAL A 15 6.88 -7.42 10.36
N PHE A 16 7.99 -6.69 10.16
CA PHE A 16 8.56 -6.46 8.84
C PHE A 16 8.90 -7.78 8.12
N ASN A 17 9.64 -8.67 8.77
CA ASN A 17 10.06 -9.94 8.20
C ASN A 17 8.86 -10.81 7.81
N ASP A 18 7.83 -10.85 8.65
CA ASP A 18 6.65 -11.68 8.41
C ASP A 18 5.73 -11.11 7.30
N THR A 19 5.95 -9.87 6.86
CA THR A 19 5.27 -9.35 5.64
C THR A 19 5.86 -9.90 4.34
N GLY A 20 7.12 -10.37 4.36
CA GLY A 20 7.86 -10.75 3.14
C GLY A 20 8.19 -9.59 2.19
N LEU A 21 7.90 -8.34 2.58
CA LEU A 21 8.16 -7.14 1.79
C LEU A 21 9.63 -6.70 1.87
N ASN A 22 10.10 -5.98 0.85
CA ASN A 22 11.35 -5.23 0.98
C ASN A 22 11.14 -3.91 1.77
N GLN A 23 12.24 -3.27 2.20
CA GLN A 23 12.15 -2.05 3.02
C GLN A 23 11.37 -0.90 2.37
N ARG A 24 11.44 -0.77 1.04
CA ARG A 24 10.71 0.27 0.31
C ARG A 24 9.21 -0.02 0.37
N GLN A 25 8.80 -1.23 0.01
CA GLN A 25 7.40 -1.65 0.03
C GLN A 25 6.81 -1.56 1.44
N PHE A 26 7.56 -1.99 2.46
CA PHE A 26 7.12 -1.88 3.85
C PHE A 26 6.97 -0.41 4.28
N SER A 27 7.89 0.47 3.87
CA SER A 27 7.80 1.90 4.17
C SER A 27 6.60 2.57 3.50
N GLU A 28 6.30 2.20 2.26
CA GLU A 28 5.11 2.65 1.52
C GLU A 28 3.83 2.13 2.20
N LEU A 29 3.79 0.85 2.58
CA LEU A 29 2.65 0.21 3.26
C LEU A 29 2.27 0.94 4.55
N ILE A 30 3.23 1.24 5.41
CA ILE A 30 2.96 1.86 6.71
C ILE A 30 2.98 3.39 6.68
N GLY A 31 3.17 3.99 5.49
CA GLY A 31 3.12 5.45 5.30
C GLY A 31 4.29 6.22 5.92
N VAL A 32 5.51 5.67 5.90
CA VAL A 32 6.71 6.32 6.45
C VAL A 32 7.88 6.33 5.46
N SER A 33 8.94 7.08 5.75
CA SER A 33 10.12 7.09 4.89
C SER A 33 10.93 5.80 5.02
N GLN A 34 11.48 5.33 3.89
CA GLN A 34 12.40 4.18 3.87
C GLN A 34 13.62 4.37 4.78
N GLN A 35 14.11 5.61 4.92
CA GLN A 35 15.21 5.94 5.83
C GLN A 35 14.84 5.72 7.30
N LEU A 36 13.59 6.01 7.70
CA LEU A 36 13.11 5.75 9.05
C LEU A 36 13.05 4.24 9.31
N VAL A 37 12.51 3.48 8.37
CA VAL A 37 12.47 2.01 8.45
C VAL A 37 13.88 1.43 8.58
N SER A 38 14.80 1.85 7.70
CA SER A 38 16.21 1.41 7.73
C SER A 38 16.89 1.74 9.06
N ALA A 39 16.65 2.93 9.62
CA ALA A 39 17.23 3.32 10.90
C ALA A 39 16.72 2.47 12.08
N VAL A 40 15.44 2.07 12.05
CA VAL A 40 14.85 1.19 13.07
C VAL A 40 15.35 -0.24 12.94
N ILE A 41 15.38 -0.81 11.72
CA ILE A 41 15.85 -2.18 11.47
C ILE A 41 17.32 -2.34 11.86
N ASN A 42 18.14 -1.31 11.61
CA ASN A 42 19.56 -1.31 11.97
C ASN A 42 19.83 -0.88 13.42
N PHE A 43 18.79 -0.73 14.25
CA PHE A 43 18.88 -0.29 15.65
C PHE A 43 19.58 1.07 15.86
N THR A 44 19.67 1.90 14.83
CA THR A 44 20.29 3.24 14.92
C THR A 44 19.30 4.28 15.45
N LYS A 45 18.00 4.04 15.31
CA LYS A 45 16.92 4.83 15.92
C LYS A 45 15.92 3.93 16.63
N LYS A 46 15.33 4.47 17.71
CA LYS A 46 14.18 3.82 18.36
C LYS A 46 12.94 3.92 17.46
N PRO A 47 12.05 2.90 17.47
CA PRO A 47 10.73 3.03 16.85
C PRO A 47 9.96 4.16 17.53
N ASN A 48 9.47 5.11 16.74
CA ASN A 48 8.61 6.20 17.21
C ASN A 48 7.14 5.85 16.98
N GLU A 49 6.25 6.70 17.44
CA GLU A 49 4.80 6.49 17.35
C GLU A 49 4.36 6.40 15.88
N THR A 50 4.99 7.15 14.97
CA THR A 50 4.67 7.10 13.53
C THR A 50 4.83 5.71 12.94
N ILE A 51 5.94 5.01 13.21
CA ILE A 51 6.14 3.67 12.66
C ILE A 51 5.20 2.65 13.32
N LEU A 52 4.93 2.79 14.61
CA LEU A 52 4.08 1.87 15.37
C LEU A 52 2.61 2.00 14.94
N LEU A 53 2.10 3.23 14.81
CA LEU A 53 0.75 3.49 14.35
C LEU A 53 0.59 3.13 12.87
N GLY A 54 1.58 3.44 12.02
CA GLY A 54 1.57 3.01 10.62
C GLY A 54 1.46 1.50 10.46
N ILE A 55 2.10 0.73 11.32
CA ILE A 55 1.96 -0.74 11.36
C ILE A 55 0.53 -1.14 11.77
N ILE A 56 -0.01 -0.56 12.85
CA ILE A 56 -1.35 -0.90 13.37
C ILE A 56 -2.44 -0.58 12.35
N ASP A 57 -2.33 0.55 11.65
CA ASP A 57 -3.33 1.02 10.71
C ASP A 57 -3.36 0.19 9.41
N ASN A 58 -2.22 -0.39 9.02
CA ASN A 58 -2.06 -1.02 7.70
C ASN A 58 -1.88 -2.55 7.74
N ILE A 59 -1.50 -3.13 8.89
CA ILE A 59 -1.31 -4.58 9.04
C ILE A 59 -2.35 -5.11 10.02
N LYS A 60 -3.34 -5.82 9.47
CA LYS A 60 -4.45 -6.38 10.23
C LYS A 60 -3.95 -7.42 11.24
N GLU A 61 -4.67 -7.51 12.35
CA GLU A 61 -4.47 -8.50 13.43
C GLU A 61 -3.23 -8.35 14.32
N ILE A 62 -2.42 -7.30 14.13
CA ILE A 62 -1.38 -6.95 15.11
C ILE A 62 -2.03 -6.35 16.35
N ASP A 63 -1.81 -7.00 17.49
CA ASP A 63 -2.19 -6.48 18.81
C ASP A 63 -1.33 -5.24 19.15
N PRO A 64 -1.93 -4.04 19.27
CA PRO A 64 -1.20 -2.84 19.64
C PRO A 64 -0.47 -3.01 20.97
N MET A 65 -1.08 -3.66 21.96
CA MET A 65 -0.48 -3.86 23.28
C MET A 65 0.81 -4.65 23.16
N TRP A 66 0.81 -5.72 22.34
CA TRP A 66 2.00 -6.51 22.07
C TRP A 66 3.06 -5.67 21.35
N LEU A 67 2.70 -4.90 20.33
CA LEU A 67 3.67 -4.10 19.58
C LEU A 67 4.35 -3.04 20.48
N PHE A 68 3.56 -2.33 21.29
CA PHE A 68 4.07 -1.28 22.17
C PHE A 68 4.88 -1.82 23.36
N THR A 69 4.40 -2.89 24.00
CA THR A 69 4.89 -3.33 25.32
C THR A 69 5.53 -4.71 25.34
N GLY A 70 5.28 -5.54 24.33
CA GLY A 70 5.64 -6.96 24.31
C GLY A 70 4.67 -7.87 25.07
N VAL A 71 3.66 -7.30 25.74
CA VAL A 71 2.63 -8.04 26.45
C VAL A 71 1.43 -8.24 25.53
N GLY A 72 0.98 -9.48 25.36
CA GLY A 72 -0.17 -9.81 24.50
C GLY A 72 0.13 -10.97 23.57
N LYS A 73 -0.66 -11.11 22.50
CA LYS A 73 -0.46 -12.18 21.50
C LYS A 73 -0.01 -11.55 20.19
N TYR A 74 1.07 -12.10 19.63
CA TYR A 74 1.42 -11.83 18.25
C TYR A 74 0.64 -12.77 17.34
N ARG A 75 -0.16 -12.21 16.45
CA ARG A 75 -0.81 -12.91 15.33
C ARG A 75 -0.54 -12.10 14.10
N ASN A 76 -0.05 -12.74 13.06
CA ASN A 76 0.15 -12.10 11.79
C ASN A 76 -0.58 -12.89 10.72
N ASN A 77 -1.63 -12.28 10.18
CA ASN A 77 -2.34 -12.75 8.99
C ASN A 77 -2.13 -11.75 7.85
N TYR A 78 -0.91 -11.21 7.71
CA TYR A 78 -0.57 -10.38 6.56
C TYR A 78 -0.76 -11.20 5.28
N VAL A 79 -1.89 -10.97 4.64
CA VAL A 79 -2.13 -11.34 3.26
C VAL A 79 -1.67 -10.13 2.45
N PRO A 80 -0.66 -10.27 1.57
CA PRO A 80 -0.34 -9.21 0.63
C PRO A 80 -1.64 -8.79 -0.03
N LEU A 81 -2.05 -7.55 0.20
CA LEU A 81 -3.18 -6.99 -0.51
C LEU A 81 -2.75 -6.98 -1.98
N THR A 82 -3.17 -7.99 -2.73
CA THR A 82 -3.30 -7.89 -4.18
C THR A 82 -4.18 -6.67 -4.38
N GLU A 83 -3.52 -5.57 -4.72
CA GLU A 83 -4.09 -4.24 -5.00
C GLU A 83 -4.56 -3.43 -3.77
N VAL A 84 -3.61 -2.91 -2.98
CA VAL A 84 -3.88 -1.59 -2.36
C VAL A 84 -3.71 -0.55 -3.45
N GLN A 85 -4.77 -0.26 -4.19
CA GLN A 85 -4.77 0.95 -4.99
C GLN A 85 -4.74 2.12 -4.01
N SER A 86 -3.65 2.86 -3.96
CA SER A 86 -3.61 4.13 -3.23
C SER A 86 -4.78 5.01 -3.69
N PRO A 87 -5.32 5.93 -2.85
CA PRO A 87 -6.35 6.86 -3.29
C PRO A 87 -5.98 7.62 -4.57
N ILE A 88 -4.67 7.84 -4.79
CA ILE A 88 -4.10 8.41 -6.01
C ILE A 88 -4.23 7.44 -7.19
N GLU A 89 -3.88 6.17 -7.03
CA GLU A 89 -4.05 5.16 -8.08
C GLU A 89 -5.51 4.94 -8.46
N PHE A 90 -6.41 4.90 -7.47
CA PHE A 90 -7.85 4.82 -7.75
C PHE A 90 -8.31 6.03 -8.58
N HIS A 91 -7.85 7.23 -8.22
CA HIS A 91 -8.15 8.44 -8.95
C HIS A 91 -7.57 8.42 -10.38
N ILE A 92 -6.32 7.97 -10.55
CA ILE A 92 -5.67 7.80 -11.85
C ILE A 92 -6.45 6.80 -12.72
N GLN A 93 -6.82 5.64 -12.19
CA GLN A 93 -7.58 4.62 -12.93
C GLN A 93 -8.95 5.14 -13.36
N SER A 94 -9.64 5.89 -12.49
CA SER A 94 -10.89 6.56 -12.81
C SER A 94 -10.73 7.53 -13.99
N ILE A 95 -9.69 8.39 -13.95
CA ILE A 95 -9.41 9.34 -15.03
C ILE A 95 -9.13 8.61 -16.34
N VAL A 96 -8.24 7.62 -16.32
CA VAL A 96 -7.86 6.84 -17.50
C VAL A 96 -9.07 6.14 -18.11
N ARG A 97 -9.91 5.52 -17.28
CA ARG A 97 -11.13 4.83 -17.73
C ARG A 97 -12.09 5.79 -18.43
N LYS A 98 -12.35 6.95 -17.82
CA LYS A 98 -13.24 7.96 -18.40
C LYS A 98 -12.73 8.45 -19.77
N GLN A 99 -11.45 8.76 -19.87
CA GLN A 99 -10.83 9.21 -21.13
C GLN A 99 -10.94 8.13 -22.22
N PHE A 100 -10.72 6.87 -21.85
CA PHE A 100 -10.82 5.76 -22.78
C PHE A 100 -12.26 5.54 -23.29
N GLU A 101 -13.27 5.66 -22.42
CA GLU A 101 -14.68 5.56 -22.79
C GLU A 101 -15.10 6.69 -23.75
N GLU A 102 -14.70 7.93 -23.46
CA GLU A 102 -14.98 9.08 -24.32
C GLU A 102 -14.37 8.91 -25.73
N LEU A 103 -13.11 8.47 -25.80
CA LEU A 103 -12.42 8.15 -27.06
C LEU A 103 -13.12 7.02 -27.82
N SER A 104 -13.46 5.93 -27.12
CA SER A 104 -14.10 4.76 -27.72
C SER A 104 -15.46 5.10 -28.31
N ASN A 105 -16.27 5.87 -27.58
CA ASN A 105 -17.57 6.34 -28.07
C ASN A 105 -17.42 7.22 -29.31
N GLY A 106 -16.43 8.13 -29.33
CA GLY A 106 -16.14 8.96 -30.50
C GLY A 106 -15.75 8.13 -31.73
N ILE A 107 -14.94 7.09 -31.55
CA ILE A 107 -14.53 6.18 -32.64
C ILE A 107 -15.74 5.39 -33.16
N LEU A 108 -16.53 4.79 -32.26
CA LEU A 108 -17.70 4.00 -32.64
C LEU A 108 -18.75 4.82 -33.40
N GLN A 109 -19.00 6.06 -32.99
CA GLN A 109 -19.89 6.97 -33.72
C GLN A 109 -19.39 7.26 -35.13
N ARG A 110 -18.08 7.52 -35.30
CA ARG A 110 -17.50 7.75 -36.63
C ARG A 110 -17.62 6.52 -37.53
N LEU A 111 -17.35 5.33 -36.99
CA LEU A 111 -17.50 4.08 -37.73
C LEU A 111 -18.96 3.87 -38.16
N SER A 112 -19.92 4.08 -37.26
CA SER A 112 -21.36 3.99 -37.58
C SER A 112 -21.75 4.94 -38.71
N ASN A 113 -21.27 6.19 -38.68
CA ASN A 113 -21.56 7.17 -39.73
C ASN A 113 -20.97 6.77 -41.09
N ILE A 114 -19.78 6.17 -41.09
CA ILE A 114 -19.14 5.66 -42.32
C ILE A 114 -19.94 4.49 -42.88
N GLU A 115 -20.36 3.54 -42.05
CA GLU A 115 -21.18 2.40 -42.48
C GLU A 115 -22.51 2.86 -43.10
N GLU A 116 -23.16 3.85 -42.49
CA GLU A 116 -24.42 4.39 -43.00
C GLU A 116 -24.22 5.14 -44.33
N SER A 117 -23.12 5.89 -44.46
CA SER A 117 -22.74 6.55 -45.71
C SER A 117 -22.54 5.52 -46.84
N VAL A 118 -21.83 4.42 -46.58
CA VAL A 118 -21.58 3.38 -47.59
C VAL A 118 -22.87 2.69 -48.00
N LYS A 119 -23.79 2.40 -47.06
CA LYS A 119 -25.11 1.81 -47.36
C LYS A 119 -25.99 2.70 -48.22
N LYS A 120 -25.88 4.04 -48.11
CA LYS A 120 -26.66 5.00 -48.90
C LYS A 120 -26.09 5.25 -50.31
N SER A 121 -24.87 4.83 -50.59
CA SER A 121 -24.19 5.03 -51.88
C SER A 121 -24.24 3.80 -52.80
N ASN A 122 -24.85 2.70 -52.37
CA ASN A 122 -25.20 1.51 -53.17
C ASN A 122 -26.72 1.41 -53.32
#